data_AF-A0A844MYC6-F1
#
_entry.id   AF-A0A844MYC6-F1
#
_cell.length_a   1.000
_cell.length_b   1.000
_cell.length_c   1.000
_cell.angle_alpha   90.00
_cell.angle_beta   90.00
_cell.angle_gamma   90.00
#
_symmetry.space_group_name_H-M   'P 1'
#
loop_
_entity.id
_entity.type
_entity.pdbx_description
1 polymer ?
#
loop_
_entity_poly.entity_id
_entity_poly.type
_entity_poly.pdbx_seq_one_letter_code
_entity_poly.pdbx_strand_id
1 'polypeptide(L)'
;MRVIGLISGTSVDGIDAALVDISGTNLEIEIELVAGATYPYPTQLRERILAVCAGEALSMAELAELDDAIAYTFAQAAQNIQLGHSPASLIGSHGQTVYHRPPIKGGGEGEKG
;
A
#
# COMPACT_ATOMS: atom_id res chain seq x y z
N MET A 1 -7.07 11.69 17.39
CA MET A 1 -7.93 11.03 16.37
C MET A 1 -7.17 9.84 15.84
N ARG A 2 -7.79 8.65 15.81
CA ARG A 2 -7.11 7.45 15.33
C ARG A 2 -7.18 7.31 13.82
N VAL A 3 -6.04 7.01 13.20
CA VAL A 3 -5.90 6.80 11.75
C VAL A 3 -5.09 5.54 11.52
N ILE A 4 -5.44 4.77 10.49
CA ILE A 4 -4.65 3.63 10.03
C ILE A 4 -3.92 4.02 8.75
N GLY A 5 -2.61 3.86 8.72
CA GLY A 5 -1.79 3.90 7.51
C GLY A 5 -1.53 2.48 6.99
N LEU A 6 -1.69 2.26 5.69
CA LEU A 6 -1.40 0.98 5.02
C LEU A 6 -0.49 1.20 3.82
N ILE A 7 0.54 0.38 3.69
CA ILE A 7 1.42 0.36 2.52
C ILE A 7 1.90 -1.06 2.22
N SER A 8 2.09 -1.36 0.94
CA SER A 8 2.79 -2.57 0.50
C SER A 8 3.89 -2.18 -0.46
N GLY A 9 5.11 -2.59 -0.15
CA GLY A 9 6.29 -2.34 -0.98
C GLY A 9 6.28 -3.13 -2.28
N THR A 10 7.23 -2.84 -3.17
CA THR A 10 7.43 -3.59 -4.43
C THR A 10 8.02 -4.99 -4.21
N SER A 11 8.46 -5.30 -3.00
CA SER A 11 8.85 -6.66 -2.56
C SER A 11 7.66 -7.62 -2.46
N VAL A 12 6.43 -7.08 -2.31
CA VAL A 12 5.18 -7.85 -2.17
C VAL A 12 5.28 -8.94 -1.10
N ASP A 13 6.00 -8.68 -0.02
CA ASP A 13 6.21 -9.59 1.10
C ASP A 13 5.10 -9.45 2.15
N GLY A 14 4.50 -8.27 2.27
CA GLY A 14 3.34 -8.04 3.13
C GLY A 14 2.81 -6.62 3.05
N ILE A 15 1.81 -6.37 3.88
CA ILE A 15 1.17 -5.07 4.07
C ILE A 15 1.61 -4.56 5.44
N ASP A 16 2.34 -3.46 5.44
CA ASP A 16 2.66 -2.71 6.65
C ASP A 16 1.46 -1.88 7.05
N ALA A 17 1.00 -2.07 8.29
CA ALA A 17 -0.08 -1.34 8.90
C ALA A 17 0.40 -0.61 10.14
N ALA A 18 0.02 0.67 10.26
CA ALA A 18 0.28 1.49 11.42
C ALA A 18 -1.03 2.12 11.91
N LEU A 19 -1.42 1.83 13.15
CA LEU A 19 -2.46 2.57 13.85
C LEU A 19 -1.80 3.70 14.62
N VAL A 20 -2.18 4.94 14.33
CA VAL A 20 -1.64 6.14 14.97
C VAL A 20 -2.72 6.95 15.65
N ASP A 21 -2.39 7.65 16.72
CA ASP A 21 -3.20 8.73 17.27
C ASP A 21 -2.62 10.07 16.83
N ILE A 22 -3.46 10.90 16.22
CA ILE A 22 -3.11 12.23 15.73
C ILE A 22 -3.86 13.26 16.57
N SER A 23 -3.13 14.11 17.28
CA SER A 23 -3.67 15.19 18.11
C SER A 23 -3.09 16.54 17.73
N GLY A 24 -3.68 17.62 18.27
CA GLY A 24 -3.25 18.99 17.98
C GLY A 24 -3.83 19.55 16.69
N THR A 25 -3.43 20.79 16.35
CA THR A 25 -3.93 21.51 15.18
C THR A 25 -2.82 22.36 14.56
N ASN A 26 -2.94 22.66 13.26
CA ASN A 26 -2.00 23.53 12.52
C ASN A 26 -0.54 23.04 12.62
N LEU A 27 0.32 23.83 13.27
CA LEU A 27 1.75 23.55 13.42
C LEU A 27 2.07 22.70 14.66
N GLU A 28 1.07 22.42 15.50
CA GLU A 28 1.22 21.67 16.75
C GLU A 28 0.65 20.25 16.62
N ILE A 29 0.73 19.66 15.43
CA ILE A 29 0.28 18.28 15.20
C ILE A 29 1.27 17.32 15.87
N GLU A 30 0.75 16.44 16.71
CA GLU A 30 1.46 15.33 17.33
C GLU A 30 0.94 14.01 16.76
N ILE A 31 1.86 13.07 16.53
CA ILE A 31 1.54 11.73 16.03
C ILE A 31 2.17 10.71 16.95
N GLU A 32 1.36 9.85 17.55
CA GLU A 32 1.78 8.72 18.37
C GLU A 32 1.50 7.41 17.65
N LEU A 33 2.49 6.52 17.57
CA LEU A 33 2.28 5.16 17.08
C LEU A 33 1.62 4.32 18.18
N VAL A 34 0.38 3.91 17.95
CA VAL A 34 -0.38 3.07 18.88
C VAL A 34 -0.06 1.59 18.65
N ALA A 35 0.00 1.16 17.38
CA ALA A 35 0.36 -0.19 17.00
C ALA A 35 0.96 -0.22 15.59
N GLY A 36 1.93 -1.12 15.38
CA GLY A 36 2.51 -1.40 14.06
C GLY A 36 2.63 -2.89 13.83
N ALA A 37 2.29 -3.36 12.63
CA ALA A 37 2.45 -4.76 12.25
C ALA A 37 2.57 -4.91 10.73
N THR A 38 3.24 -5.99 10.31
CA THR A 38 3.29 -6.41 8.91
C THR A 38 2.47 -7.68 8.74
N TYR A 39 1.54 -7.67 7.79
CA TYR A 39 0.67 -8.80 7.49
C TYR A 39 1.10 -9.44 6.17
N PRO A 40 1.50 -10.72 6.15
CA PRO A 40 1.92 -11.36 4.90
C PRO A 40 0.73 -11.51 3.96
N TYR A 41 0.98 -11.35 2.65
CA TYR A 41 -0.01 -11.73 1.66
C TYR A 41 -0.27 -13.24 1.67
N PRO A 42 -1.49 -13.68 1.35
CA PRO A 42 -1.74 -15.06 0.96
C PRO A 42 -0.80 -15.47 -0.17
N THR A 43 -0.16 -16.63 -0.07
CA THR A 43 0.88 -17.09 -1.01
C THR A 43 0.46 -16.98 -2.48
N GLN A 44 -0.76 -17.43 -2.80
CA GLN A 44 -1.30 -17.42 -4.16
C GLN A 44 -1.50 -15.98 -4.69
N LEU A 45 -1.95 -15.06 -3.82
CA LEU A 45 -2.14 -13.66 -4.20
C LEU A 45 -0.78 -13.00 -4.45
N ARG A 46 0.20 -13.25 -3.56
CA ARG A 46 1.58 -12.78 -3.73
C ARG A 46 2.18 -13.22 -5.06
N GLU A 47 2.05 -14.51 -5.39
CA GLU A 47 2.54 -15.07 -6.65
C GLU A 47 1.90 -14.39 -7.87
N ARG A 48 0.58 -14.18 -7.85
CA ARG A 48 -0.12 -13.46 -8.91
C ARG A 48 0.38 -12.03 -9.07
N ILE A 49 0.52 -11.27 -7.98
CA ILE A 49 1.03 -9.89 -8.03
C ILE A 49 2.44 -9.88 -8.64
N LEU A 50 3.32 -10.77 -8.19
CA LEU A 50 4.69 -10.87 -8.71
C LEU A 50 4.73 -11.21 -10.20
N ALA A 51 3.85 -12.09 -10.67
CA ALA A 51 3.74 -12.43 -12.09
C ALA A 51 3.32 -11.23 -12.94
N VAL A 52 2.34 -10.44 -12.49
CA VAL A 52 1.92 -9.20 -13.17
C VAL A 52 3.07 -8.19 -13.20
N CYS A 53 3.74 -7.99 -12.07
CA CYS A 53 4.90 -7.10 -11.96
C CYS A 53 6.06 -7.55 -12.88
N ALA A 54 6.17 -8.85 -13.17
CA ALA A 54 7.14 -9.42 -14.10
C ALA A 54 6.73 -9.28 -15.59
N GLY A 55 5.55 -8.70 -15.87
CA GLY A 55 5.07 -8.44 -17.22
C GLY A 55 4.13 -9.50 -17.79
N GLU A 56 3.57 -10.38 -16.95
CA GLU A 56 2.51 -11.29 -17.38
C GLU A 56 1.31 -10.47 -17.88
N ALA A 57 0.77 -10.87 -19.04
CA ALA A 57 -0.39 -10.21 -19.62
C ALA A 57 -1.64 -10.55 -18.82
N LEU A 58 -2.41 -9.52 -18.46
CA LEU A 58 -3.73 -9.68 -17.84
C LEU A 58 -4.82 -9.07 -18.72
N SER A 59 -5.96 -9.73 -18.75
CA SER A 59 -7.21 -9.12 -19.18
C SER A 59 -7.70 -8.08 -18.15
N MET A 60 -8.60 -7.19 -18.57
CA MET A 60 -9.20 -6.22 -17.65
C MET A 60 -10.02 -6.87 -16.53
N ALA A 61 -10.62 -8.03 -16.79
CA ALA A 61 -11.36 -8.78 -15.77
C ALA A 61 -10.40 -9.32 -14.69
N GLU A 62 -9.29 -9.93 -15.10
CA GLU A 62 -8.28 -10.44 -14.16
C GLU A 62 -7.61 -9.32 -13.36
N LEU A 63 -7.43 -8.14 -13.97
CA LEU A 63 -6.91 -6.96 -13.27
C LEU A 63 -7.87 -6.49 -12.17
N ALA A 64 -9.18 -6.43 -12.46
CA ALA A 64 -10.19 -6.06 -11.47
C ALA A 64 -10.26 -7.08 -10.31
N GLU A 65 -10.21 -8.37 -10.63
CA GLU A 65 -10.18 -9.43 -9.61
C GLU A 65 -8.92 -9.36 -8.74
N LEU A 66 -7.77 -9.01 -9.33
CA LEU A 66 -6.52 -8.83 -8.60
C LEU A 66 -6.60 -7.61 -7.66
N ASP A 67 -7.13 -6.49 -8.15
CA ASP A 67 -7.35 -5.27 -7.36
C ASP A 67 -8.28 -5.54 -6.16
N ASP A 68 -9.42 -6.21 -6.39
CA ASP A 68 -10.34 -6.61 -5.33
C ASP A 68 -9.63 -7.48 -4.27
N ALA A 69 -8.88 -8.50 -4.71
CA ALA A 69 -8.16 -9.39 -3.80
C ALA A 69 -7.12 -8.65 -2.94
N ILE A 70 -6.40 -7.69 -3.53
CA ILE A 70 -5.48 -6.80 -2.81
C ILE A 70 -6.26 -5.95 -1.80
N ALA A 71 -7.35 -5.30 -2.23
CA ALA A 71 -8.18 -4.44 -1.39
C ALA A 71 -8.75 -5.20 -0.17
N TYR A 72 -9.24 -6.44 -0.37
CA TYR A 72 -9.69 -7.29 0.74
C TYR A 72 -8.58 -7.60 1.73
N THR A 73 -7.37 -7.89 1.25
CA THR A 73 -6.22 -8.18 2.13
C THR A 73 -5.80 -6.93 2.91
N PHE A 74 -5.83 -5.74 2.31
CA PHE A 74 -5.62 -4.47 3.00
C PHE A 74 -6.71 -4.20 4.05
N ALA A 75 -7.98 -4.45 3.72
CA ALA A 75 -9.08 -4.31 4.66
C ALA A 75 -8.94 -5.26 5.86
N GLN A 76 -8.44 -6.47 5.64
CA GLN A 76 -8.13 -7.41 6.73
C GLN A 76 -6.97 -6.91 7.59
N ALA A 77 -5.88 -6.41 6.99
CA ALA A 77 -4.77 -5.82 7.73
C ALA A 77 -5.23 -4.64 8.62
N ALA A 78 -6.10 -3.77 8.09
CA ALA A 78 -6.71 -2.68 8.85
C ALA A 78 -7.56 -3.15 10.03
N GLN A 79 -8.39 -4.18 9.82
CA GLN A 79 -9.19 -4.76 10.90
C GLN A 79 -8.32 -5.40 11.98
N ASN A 80 -7.28 -6.13 11.58
CA ASN A 80 -6.38 -6.82 12.49
C ASN A 80 -5.58 -5.85 13.37
N ILE A 81 -5.01 -4.79 12.79
CA ILE A 81 -4.23 -3.81 13.57
C ILE A 81 -5.09 -3.01 14.56
N GLN A 82 -6.40 -2.94 14.31
CA GLN A 82 -7.35 -2.24 15.16
C GLN A 82 -7.89 -3.10 16.31
N LEU A 83 -7.67 -4.43 16.30
CA LEU A 83 -8.16 -5.32 17.36
C LEU A 83 -7.63 -4.85 18.73
N GLY A 84 -8.55 -4.63 19.68
CA GLY A 84 -8.22 -4.14 21.02
C GLY A 84 -8.09 -2.62 21.15
N HIS A 85 -8.28 -1.86 20.07
CA HIS A 85 -8.25 -0.40 20.06
C HIS A 85 -9.63 0.19 19.71
N SER A 86 -9.85 1.47 19.99
CA SER A 86 -11.05 2.15 19.49
C SER A 86 -11.00 2.27 17.96
N PRO A 87 -12.16 2.35 17.29
CA PRO A 87 -12.21 2.50 15.85
C PRO A 87 -11.42 3.73 15.37
N ALA A 88 -10.65 3.53 14.30
CA ALA A 88 -10.03 4.60 13.54
C ALA A 88 -11.11 5.37 12.78
N SER A 89 -10.90 6.67 12.65
CA SER A 89 -11.79 7.57 11.91
C SER A 89 -11.46 7.64 10.43
N LEU A 90 -10.27 7.20 10.04
CA LEU A 90 -9.74 7.28 8.67
C LEU A 90 -8.75 6.14 8.41
N ILE A 91 -8.70 5.70 7.14
CA ILE A 91 -7.63 4.86 6.62
C ILE A 91 -6.93 5.62 5.48
N GLY A 92 -5.62 5.77 5.58
CA GLY A 92 -4.75 6.19 4.48
C GLY A 92 -4.07 4.96 3.89
N SER A 93 -4.42 4.59 2.66
CA SER A 93 -3.83 3.44 1.97
C SER A 93 -3.03 3.91 0.76
N HIS A 94 -1.74 3.57 0.71
CA HIS A 94 -0.95 3.70 -0.51
C HIS A 94 -1.37 2.69 -1.58
N GLY A 95 -1.83 1.51 -1.13
CA GLY A 95 -2.11 0.37 -2.01
C GLY A 95 -0.84 -0.37 -2.45
N GLN A 96 -1.00 -1.25 -3.43
CA GLN A 96 0.07 -2.02 -4.06
C GLN A 96 0.37 -1.45 -5.44
N THR A 97 1.63 -1.09 -5.69
CA THR A 97 2.06 -0.73 -7.05
C THR A 97 2.15 -1.99 -7.91
N VAL A 98 1.41 -2.02 -9.02
CA VAL A 98 1.46 -3.09 -10.04
C VAL A 98 2.35 -2.70 -11.23
N TYR A 99 2.33 -1.41 -11.61
CA TYR A 99 3.19 -0.87 -12.66
C TYR A 99 3.60 0.55 -12.34
N HIS A 100 4.90 0.85 -12.44
CA HIS A 100 5.45 2.18 -12.23
C HIS A 100 6.16 2.65 -13.51
N ARG A 101 5.64 3.70 -14.15
CA ARG A 101 6.23 4.31 -15.34
C ARG A 101 6.87 5.66 -14.98
N PRO A 102 8.13 5.68 -14.52
CA PRO A 102 8.79 6.94 -14.19
C PRO A 102 8.89 7.81 -15.45
N PRO A 103 8.89 9.15 -15.30
CA PRO A 103 9.12 10.03 -16.43
C PRO A 103 10.46 9.67 -17.09
N ILE A 104 10.43 9.54 -18.42
CA ILE A 104 11.65 9.37 -19.21
C ILE A 104 12.45 10.67 -19.00
N LYS A 105 13.64 10.59 -18.40
CA LYS A 105 14.56 11.73 -18.41
C LYS A 105 14.81 12.07 -19.87
N GLY A 106 14.27 13.21 -20.32
CA GLY A 106 14.55 13.73 -21.65
C GLY A 106 16.06 13.78 -21.85
N GLY A 107 16.52 13.12 -22.91
CA GLY A 107 17.91 13.19 -23.32
C GLY A 107 18.29 14.65 -23.51
N GLY A 108 19.31 15.10 -22.81
CA GLY A 108 20.06 16.26 -23.27
C GLY A 108 20.73 15.85 -24.57
N GLU A 109 20.10 16.16 -25.70
CA GLU A 109 20.81 16.35 -26.97
C GLU A 109 21.67 17.61 -26.78
N GLY A 110 22.83 17.40 -26.16
CA GLY A 110 23.96 18.29 -26.32
C GLY A 110 24.56 18.03 -27.70
N GLU A 111 24.54 19.05 -28.54
CA GLU A 111 25.46 19.21 -29.67
C GLU A 111 26.83 18.62 -29.34
N LYS A 112 27.36 17.78 -30.25
CA LYS A 112 28.77 17.74 -30.65
C LYS A 112 29.01 16.64 -31.68
N GLY A 113 29.55 17.03 -32.84
CA GLY A 113 30.14 16.14 -33.83
C GLY A 113 29.89 16.61 -35.24
#